data_AF-A0A2E0L512-F1
#
_entry.id   AF-A0A2E0L512-F1
#
_cell.length_a   1.000
_cell.length_b   1.000
_cell.length_c   1.000
_cell.angle_alpha   90.00
_cell.angle_beta   90.00
_cell.angle_gamma   90.00
#
_symmetry.space_group_name_H-M   'P 1'
#
loop_
_entity.id
_entity.type
_entity.pdbx_description
1 polymer ?
#
loop_
_entity_poly.entity_id
_entity_poly.type
_entity_poly.pdbx_seq_one_letter_code
_entity_poly.pdbx_strand_id
1 'polypeptide(L)'
;MQSRFEQNRISQLTSTYGPDEPPRLALDFGDYLSILWRLDQHASSPVRVKYYRQCAKALATALSIHDRSVYRLVENTAPGELYKQLPNAPYRGTSRLIDAHDRKAAISQLVSLRHDVLRIGTYQDQWPVSWPGSGIVDVELRERVFAVLFTALQGQFGSFGRLLLVVDIVLSDLLLGFQQEAKEIKLDRLIADYQYPDPNDSRTRWTYYSDDE
;
A
#
# COMPACT_ATOMS: atom_id res chain seq x y z
N MET A 1 -24.07 0.17 7.60
CA MET A 1 -23.31 -0.75 8.48
C MET A 1 -22.16 -1.31 7.67
N GLN A 2 -20.93 -1.09 8.12
CA GLN A 2 -19.74 -1.66 7.49
C GLN A 2 -19.59 -3.11 7.98
N SER A 3 -19.29 -4.04 7.09
CA SER A 3 -19.03 -5.42 7.53
C SER A 3 -17.69 -5.47 8.28
N ARG A 4 -17.59 -6.35 9.29
CA ARG A 4 -16.32 -6.58 10.00
C ARG A 4 -15.19 -7.00 9.05
N PHE A 5 -15.53 -7.71 7.98
CA PHE A 5 -14.59 -8.10 6.94
C PHE A 5 -14.00 -6.88 6.20
N GLU A 6 -14.84 -5.96 5.73
CA GLU A 6 -14.37 -4.73 5.07
C GLU A 6 -13.47 -3.89 6.00
N GLN A 7 -13.82 -3.80 7.28
CA GLN A 7 -13.00 -3.09 8.28
C GLN A 7 -11.62 -3.70 8.42
N ASN A 8 -11.55 -5.02 8.57
CA ASN A 8 -10.27 -5.74 8.66
C ASN A 8 -9.45 -5.61 7.37
N ARG A 9 -10.12 -5.62 6.21
CA ARG A 9 -9.47 -5.45 4.91
C ARG A 9 -8.86 -4.06 4.76
N ILE A 10 -9.61 -3.02 5.10
CA ILE A 10 -9.12 -1.63 5.07
C ILE A 10 -7.96 -1.48 6.05
N SER A 11 -8.10 -2.00 7.28
CA SER A 11 -7.05 -1.96 8.29
C SER A 11 -5.75 -2.63 7.81
N GLN A 12 -5.83 -3.76 7.10
CA GLN A 12 -4.64 -4.37 6.49
C GLN A 12 -4.07 -3.49 5.37
N LEU A 13 -4.90 -2.99 4.46
CA LEU A 13 -4.45 -2.14 3.35
C LEU A 13 -3.78 -0.84 3.83
N THR A 14 -4.11 -0.36 5.03
CA THR A 14 -3.52 0.81 5.68
C THR A 14 -2.43 0.46 6.70
N SER A 15 -2.12 -0.79 6.98
CA SER A 15 -1.06 -1.13 7.94
C SER A 15 0.34 -0.82 7.40
N THR A 16 1.35 -0.94 8.26
CA THR A 16 2.75 -0.76 7.84
C THR A 16 3.28 -1.90 6.98
N TYR A 17 2.64 -3.08 7.00
CA TYR A 17 3.19 -4.35 6.48
C TYR A 17 4.57 -4.70 7.07
N GLY A 18 4.95 -4.06 8.18
CA GLY A 18 6.21 -4.30 8.88
C GLY A 18 6.15 -5.57 9.75
N PRO A 19 7.27 -5.96 10.35
CA PRO A 19 7.35 -7.15 11.20
C PRO A 19 6.44 -7.11 12.44
N ASP A 20 6.12 -5.92 12.95
CA ASP A 20 5.22 -5.74 14.10
C ASP A 20 3.73 -5.76 13.69
N GLU A 21 3.44 -5.50 12.42
CA GLU A 21 2.08 -5.52 11.87
C GLU A 21 2.00 -6.40 10.60
N PRO A 22 2.31 -7.70 10.71
CA PRO A 22 2.29 -8.58 9.55
C PRO A 22 0.85 -8.76 9.02
N PRO A 23 0.68 -8.98 7.70
CA PRO A 23 -0.62 -9.27 7.10
C PRO A 23 -1.33 -10.44 7.79
N ARG A 24 -2.62 -10.27 8.09
CA ARG A 24 -3.44 -11.28 8.79
C ARG A 24 -4.46 -11.95 7.88
N LEU A 25 -4.92 -11.22 6.87
CA LEU A 25 -5.76 -11.72 5.79
C LEU A 25 -4.86 -12.20 4.64
N ALA A 26 -5.43 -13.03 3.76
CA ALA A 26 -4.75 -13.38 2.52
C ALA A 26 -4.45 -12.11 1.71
N LEU A 27 -3.28 -12.10 1.08
CA LEU A 27 -2.78 -10.99 0.29
C LEU A 27 -3.23 -11.13 -1.15
N ASP A 28 -3.70 -10.02 -1.72
CA ASP A 28 -4.13 -9.91 -3.12
C ASP A 28 -3.42 -8.74 -3.83
N PHE A 29 -3.93 -8.33 -4.99
CA PHE A 29 -3.39 -7.21 -5.75
C PHE A 29 -3.46 -5.85 -5.04
N GLY A 30 -4.49 -5.61 -4.21
CA GLY A 30 -4.58 -4.43 -3.36
C GLY A 30 -3.45 -4.39 -2.32
N ASP A 31 -3.08 -5.54 -1.73
CA ASP A 31 -1.90 -5.60 -0.84
C ASP A 31 -0.62 -5.31 -1.60
N TYR A 32 -0.50 -5.81 -2.83
CA TYR A 32 0.63 -5.50 -3.69
C TYR A 32 0.75 -3.99 -3.93
N LEU A 33 -0.33 -3.32 -4.34
CA LEU A 33 -0.35 -1.86 -4.50
C LEU A 33 -0.05 -1.12 -3.18
N SER A 34 -0.51 -1.66 -2.05
CA SER A 34 -0.20 -1.11 -0.73
C SER A 34 1.28 -1.23 -0.40
N ILE A 35 1.92 -2.37 -0.65
CA ILE A 35 3.37 -2.56 -0.45
C ILE A 35 4.17 -1.62 -1.37
N LEU A 36 3.75 -1.46 -2.64
CA LEU A 36 4.40 -0.50 -3.55
C LEU A 36 4.32 0.94 -3.02
N TRP A 37 3.20 1.31 -2.38
CA TRP A 37 3.06 2.63 -1.78
C TRP A 37 4.05 2.82 -0.62
N ARG A 38 4.24 1.80 0.24
CA ARG A 38 5.21 1.89 1.34
C ARG A 38 6.64 1.96 0.82
N LEU A 39 6.96 1.24 -0.25
CA LEU A 39 8.25 1.34 -0.93
C LEU A 39 8.53 2.79 -1.36
N ASP A 40 7.55 3.47 -1.95
CA ASP A 40 7.68 4.87 -2.35
C ASP A 40 7.76 5.84 -1.16
N GLN A 41 6.94 5.66 -0.11
CA GLN A 41 6.98 6.52 1.07
C GLN A 41 8.33 6.48 1.79
N HIS A 42 9.02 5.34 1.72
CA HIS A 42 10.30 5.13 2.37
C HIS A 42 11.49 5.27 1.42
N ALA A 43 11.34 6.00 0.32
CA ALA A 43 12.40 6.16 -0.68
C ALA A 43 13.74 6.65 -0.12
N SER A 44 13.73 7.38 1.00
CA SER A 44 14.93 7.87 1.70
C SER A 44 15.58 6.85 2.65
N SER A 45 14.94 5.71 2.92
CA SER A 45 15.43 4.64 3.80
C SER A 45 15.85 3.43 2.96
N PRO A 46 17.17 3.22 2.71
CA PRO A 46 17.65 2.10 1.90
C PRO A 46 17.18 0.74 2.40
N VAL A 47 17.06 0.58 3.72
CA VAL A 47 16.77 -0.73 4.30
C VAL A 47 15.27 -1.03 4.27
N ARG A 48 14.38 -0.04 4.50
CA ARG A 48 12.94 -0.19 4.25
C ARG A 48 12.63 -0.40 2.78
N VAL A 49 13.33 0.30 1.86
CA VAL A 49 13.21 0.05 0.42
C VAL A 49 13.55 -1.40 0.08
N LYS A 50 14.63 -1.94 0.65
CA LYS A 50 15.03 -3.34 0.43
C LYS A 50 13.96 -4.30 0.93
N TYR A 51 13.45 -4.09 2.15
CA TYR A 51 12.39 -4.90 2.74
C TYR A 51 11.12 -4.89 1.87
N TYR A 52 10.55 -3.73 1.58
CA TYR A 52 9.31 -3.63 0.81
C TYR A 52 9.46 -4.11 -0.63
N ARG A 53 10.63 -3.92 -1.25
CA ARG A 53 10.91 -4.49 -2.58
C ARG A 53 10.92 -6.01 -2.55
N GLN A 54 11.47 -6.63 -1.49
CA GLN A 54 11.41 -8.08 -1.33
C GLN A 54 9.98 -8.58 -1.15
N CYS A 55 9.19 -7.93 -0.29
CA CYS A 55 7.76 -8.22 -0.11
C CYS A 55 7.00 -8.13 -1.44
N ALA A 56 7.22 -7.06 -2.21
CA ALA A 56 6.57 -6.84 -3.50
C ALA A 56 6.94 -7.93 -4.52
N LYS A 57 8.22 -8.32 -4.61
CA LYS A 57 8.67 -9.37 -5.53
C LYS A 57 8.10 -10.74 -5.17
N ALA A 58 8.10 -11.10 -3.89
CA ALA A 58 7.52 -12.35 -3.40
C ALA A 58 6.03 -12.43 -3.73
N LEU A 59 5.28 -11.38 -3.38
CA LEU A 59 3.84 -11.32 -3.62
C LEU A 59 3.50 -11.32 -5.12
N ALA A 60 4.22 -10.56 -5.94
CA ALA A 60 3.98 -10.55 -7.38
C ALA A 60 4.23 -11.91 -8.05
N THR A 61 5.24 -12.64 -7.57
CA THR A 61 5.53 -13.99 -8.05
C THR A 61 4.39 -14.94 -7.69
N ALA A 62 3.95 -14.93 -6.43
CA ALA A 62 2.83 -15.72 -5.93
C ALA A 62 1.50 -15.44 -6.65
N LEU A 63 1.20 -14.16 -6.91
CA LEU A 63 0.00 -13.75 -7.63
C LEU A 63 0.09 -14.01 -9.15
N SER A 64 1.22 -14.55 -9.65
CA SER A 64 1.44 -14.77 -11.08
C SER A 64 1.32 -13.48 -11.91
N ILE A 65 1.85 -12.37 -11.39
CA ILE A 65 1.90 -11.07 -12.09
C ILE A 65 3.34 -10.66 -12.45
N HIS A 66 4.32 -11.55 -12.26
CA HIS A 66 5.74 -11.30 -12.52
C HIS A 66 6.08 -11.04 -14.00
N ASP A 67 5.26 -11.54 -14.92
CA ASP A 67 5.36 -11.31 -16.36
C ASP A 67 4.74 -9.98 -16.80
N ARG A 68 4.02 -9.30 -15.90
CA ARG A 68 3.29 -8.06 -16.20
C ARG A 68 4.17 -6.83 -16.10
N SER A 69 3.75 -5.78 -16.81
CA SER A 69 4.43 -4.49 -16.82
C SER A 69 4.54 -3.86 -15.44
N VAL A 70 3.56 -4.09 -14.56
CA VAL A 70 3.55 -3.59 -13.18
C VAL A 70 4.68 -4.23 -12.35
N TYR A 71 5.02 -5.50 -12.57
CA TYR A 71 6.18 -6.12 -11.91
C TYR A 71 7.49 -5.47 -12.36
N ARG A 72 7.63 -5.27 -13.68
CA ARG A 72 8.83 -4.61 -14.25
C ARG A 72 9.02 -3.20 -13.71
N LEU A 73 7.97 -2.50 -13.31
CA LEU A 73 8.11 -1.18 -12.67
C LEU A 73 8.88 -1.28 -11.36
N VAL A 74 8.64 -2.30 -10.53
CA VAL A 74 9.32 -2.49 -9.24
C VAL A 74 10.83 -2.64 -9.39
N GLU A 75 11.26 -3.28 -10.47
CA GLU A 75 12.67 -3.52 -10.75
C GLU A 75 13.37 -2.32 -11.38
N ASN A 76 12.67 -1.56 -12.22
CA ASN A 76 13.28 -0.55 -13.09
C ASN A 76 13.00 0.89 -12.66
N THR A 77 12.16 1.12 -11.66
CA THR A 77 11.80 2.46 -11.18
C THR A 77 12.50 2.74 -9.87
N ALA A 78 13.01 3.97 -9.73
CA ALA A 78 13.55 4.44 -8.46
C ALA A 78 12.45 4.47 -7.38
N PRO A 79 12.79 4.15 -6.12
CA PRO A 79 11.89 4.40 -4.99
C PRO A 79 11.40 5.85 -4.98
N GLY A 80 10.11 6.05 -4.67
CA GLY A 80 9.46 7.37 -4.63
C GLY A 80 8.79 7.75 -5.95
N GLU A 81 9.02 6.98 -7.02
CA GLU A 81 8.49 7.24 -8.34
C GLU A 81 7.54 6.12 -8.83
N LEU A 82 7.38 4.99 -8.13
CA LEU A 82 6.59 3.86 -8.62
C LEU A 82 5.12 4.23 -8.86
N TYR A 83 4.47 4.88 -7.90
CA TYR A 83 3.08 5.31 -7.99
C TYR A 83 2.86 6.26 -9.15
N LYS A 84 3.82 7.16 -9.42
CA LYS A 84 3.78 8.07 -10.56
C LYS A 84 3.92 7.34 -11.90
N GLN A 85 4.57 6.17 -11.91
CA GLN A 85 4.78 5.36 -13.10
C GLN A 85 3.69 4.31 -13.37
N LEU A 86 2.84 3.98 -12.39
CA LEU A 86 1.72 3.03 -12.56
C LEU A 86 0.83 3.33 -13.78
N PRO A 87 0.46 4.59 -14.09
CA PRO A 87 -0.32 4.91 -15.29
C PRO A 87 0.36 4.54 -16.61
N ASN A 88 1.68 4.36 -16.61
CA ASN A 88 2.47 3.98 -17.79
C ASN A 88 2.62 2.45 -17.94
N ALA A 89 2.20 1.65 -16.96
CA ALA A 89 2.32 0.20 -17.00
C ALA A 89 1.56 -0.47 -18.18
N PRO A 90 0.29 -0.14 -18.49
CA PRO A 90 -0.50 -0.90 -19.47
C PRO A 90 0.07 -0.89 -20.90
N TYR A 91 0.87 0.14 -21.24
CA TYR A 91 1.40 0.35 -22.59
C TYR A 91 2.68 -0.42 -22.89
N ARG A 92 3.33 -1.00 -21.86
CA ARG A 92 4.50 -1.85 -22.07
C ARG A 92 4.04 -3.24 -22.51
N GLY A 93 3.62 -3.38 -23.77
CA GLY A 93 3.41 -4.69 -24.43
C GLY A 93 1.99 -5.05 -24.87
N THR A 94 1.05 -4.11 -24.98
CA THR A 94 -0.31 -4.38 -25.49
C THR A 94 -0.50 -3.83 -26.92
N SER A 95 -1.22 -4.60 -27.75
CA SER A 95 -1.43 -4.32 -29.19
C SER A 95 -2.63 -3.43 -29.51
N ARG A 96 -3.38 -2.96 -28.51
CA ARG A 96 -4.56 -2.10 -28.69
C ARG A 96 -4.30 -0.71 -28.11
N LEU A 97 -3.92 0.21 -28.99
CA LEU A 97 -3.66 1.62 -28.67
C LEU A 97 -4.94 2.49 -28.64
N ILE A 98 -6.10 1.93 -28.98
CA ILE A 98 -7.32 2.69 -29.27
C ILE A 98 -7.88 3.39 -28.02
N ASP A 99 -7.82 2.76 -26.85
CA ASP A 99 -8.30 3.31 -25.56
C ASP A 99 -7.13 3.68 -24.61
N ALA A 100 -5.91 3.76 -25.15
CA ALA A 100 -4.70 3.99 -24.36
C ALA A 100 -4.68 5.35 -23.66
N HIS A 101 -5.23 6.39 -24.27
CA HIS A 101 -5.29 7.70 -23.61
C HIS A 101 -6.19 7.65 -22.37
N ASP A 102 -7.40 7.12 -22.53
CA ASP A 102 -8.43 7.09 -21.49
C ASP A 102 -8.06 6.14 -20.35
N ARG A 103 -7.50 4.97 -20.65
CA ARG A 103 -6.98 4.05 -19.64
C ARG A 103 -5.88 4.70 -18.80
N LYS A 104 -4.96 5.42 -19.44
CA LYS A 104 -3.88 6.12 -18.73
C LYS A 104 -4.45 7.16 -17.78
N ALA A 105 -5.39 7.98 -18.27
CA ALA A 105 -6.06 9.00 -17.47
C ALA A 105 -6.82 8.38 -16.28
N ALA A 106 -7.58 7.31 -16.52
CA ALA A 106 -8.31 6.59 -15.48
C ALA A 106 -7.38 6.01 -14.42
N ILE A 107 -6.31 5.30 -14.80
CA ILE A 107 -5.33 4.77 -13.86
C ILE A 107 -4.67 5.91 -13.07
N SER A 108 -4.31 7.01 -13.73
CA SER A 108 -3.72 8.17 -13.04
C SER A 108 -4.64 8.72 -11.95
N GLN A 109 -5.94 8.88 -12.26
CA GLN A 109 -6.90 9.39 -11.29
C GLN A 109 -7.14 8.40 -10.14
N LEU A 110 -7.29 7.12 -10.44
CA LEU A 110 -7.52 6.06 -9.46
C LEU A 110 -6.32 5.85 -8.53
N VAL A 111 -5.10 5.87 -9.07
CA VAL A 111 -3.86 5.78 -8.30
C VAL A 111 -3.70 7.01 -7.39
N SER A 112 -4.02 8.22 -7.87
CA SER A 112 -4.02 9.43 -7.04
C SER A 112 -5.01 9.33 -5.89
N LEU A 113 -6.25 8.90 -6.18
CA LEU A 113 -7.27 8.72 -5.16
C LEU A 113 -6.85 7.68 -4.10
N ARG A 114 -6.28 6.55 -4.55
CA ARG A 114 -5.75 5.53 -3.66
C ARG A 114 -4.63 6.07 -2.77
N HIS A 115 -3.70 6.82 -3.36
CA HIS A 115 -2.60 7.47 -2.65
C HIS A 115 -3.12 8.42 -1.55
N ASP A 116 -4.11 9.25 -1.86
CA ASP A 116 -4.70 10.16 -0.88
C ASP A 116 -5.40 9.44 0.26
N VAL A 117 -6.17 8.39 -0.04
CA VAL A 117 -6.83 7.59 1.00
C VAL A 117 -5.81 6.89 1.89
N LEU A 118 -4.73 6.32 1.32
CA LEU A 118 -3.66 5.73 2.12
C LEU A 118 -2.95 6.78 2.98
N ARG A 119 -2.63 7.95 2.43
CA ARG A 119 -1.99 9.06 3.16
C ARG A 119 -2.84 9.51 4.34
N ILE A 120 -4.16 9.61 4.18
CA ILE A 120 -5.08 9.94 5.27
C ILE A 120 -5.16 8.78 6.28
N GLY A 121 -5.13 7.53 5.83
CA GLY A 121 -5.22 6.35 6.70
C GLY A 121 -3.97 6.06 7.53
N THR A 122 -2.82 6.56 7.08
CA THR A 122 -1.48 6.31 7.66
C THR A 122 -0.83 7.58 8.21
N TYR A 123 -1.57 8.69 8.28
CA TYR A 123 -1.01 10.00 8.63
C TYR A 123 -0.33 10.04 10.01
N GLN A 124 -0.71 9.13 10.92
CA GLN A 124 -0.11 9.00 12.25
C GLN A 124 1.32 8.43 12.20
N ASP A 125 1.64 7.63 11.18
CA ASP A 125 2.97 7.03 10.99
C ASP A 125 4.03 8.10 10.67
N GLN A 126 3.60 9.28 10.22
CA GLN A 126 4.46 10.41 9.89
C GLN A 126 4.68 11.36 11.07
N TRP A 127 4.05 11.08 12.22
CA TRP A 127 4.26 11.90 13.40
C TRP A 127 5.65 11.62 13.98
N PRO A 128 6.42 12.66 14.33
CA PRO A 128 7.79 12.48 14.79
C PRO A 128 7.81 11.84 16.19
N VAL A 129 7.69 12.66 17.23
CA VAL A 129 7.82 12.22 18.64
C VAL A 129 6.47 12.27 19.36
N SER A 130 5.57 13.14 18.92
CA SER A 130 4.26 13.37 19.54
C SER A 130 3.24 13.78 18.49
N TRP A 131 1.96 13.68 18.84
CA TRP A 131 0.89 14.08 17.95
C TRP A 131 0.87 15.60 17.73
N PRO A 132 0.53 16.09 16.52
CA PRO A 132 0.50 17.52 16.22
C PRO A 132 -0.51 18.28 17.08
N GLY A 133 -0.02 19.10 18.01
CA GLY A 133 -0.84 19.89 18.93
C GLY A 133 -0.63 19.57 20.40
N SER A 134 0.13 18.51 20.75
CA SER A 134 0.43 18.16 22.13
C SER A 134 1.09 19.28 22.95
N GLY A 135 1.90 20.11 22.30
CA GLY A 135 2.57 21.26 22.90
C GLY A 135 1.73 22.54 23.02
N ILE A 136 0.47 22.55 22.60
CA ILE A 136 -0.39 23.74 22.72
C ILE A 136 -0.70 23.99 24.20
N VAL A 137 -0.40 25.22 24.66
CA VAL A 137 -0.61 25.65 26.06
C VAL A 137 -2.09 25.89 26.36
N ASP A 138 -2.83 26.47 25.41
CA ASP A 138 -4.27 26.64 25.48
C ASP A 138 -4.96 25.27 25.50
N VAL A 139 -5.53 24.92 26.64
CA VAL A 139 -6.15 23.61 26.88
C VAL A 139 -7.32 23.38 25.94
N GLU A 140 -8.16 24.39 25.71
CA GLU A 140 -9.35 24.25 24.88
C GLU A 140 -8.98 24.07 23.40
N LEU A 141 -8.02 24.88 22.91
CA LEU A 141 -7.52 24.70 21.54
C LEU A 141 -6.85 23.33 21.38
N ARG A 142 -6.04 22.89 22.34
CA ARG A 142 -5.39 21.57 22.32
C ARG A 142 -6.42 20.45 22.25
N GLU A 143 -7.48 20.51 23.06
CA GLU A 143 -8.57 19.52 23.07
C GLU A 143 -9.34 19.52 21.74
N ARG A 144 -9.58 20.69 21.14
CA ARG A 144 -10.21 20.78 19.81
C ARG A 144 -9.34 20.16 18.72
N VAL A 145 -8.02 20.41 18.72
CA VAL A 145 -7.08 19.77 17.77
C VAL A 145 -7.07 18.25 17.97
N PHE A 146 -7.00 17.80 19.23
CA PHE A 146 -7.07 16.38 19.56
C PHE A 146 -8.37 15.75 19.03
N ALA A 147 -9.52 16.38 19.28
CA ALA A 147 -10.82 15.89 18.83
C ALA A 147 -10.90 15.77 17.30
N VAL A 148 -10.28 16.69 16.55
CA VAL A 148 -10.24 16.59 15.08
C VAL A 148 -9.40 15.39 14.62
N LEU A 149 -8.16 15.27 15.13
CA LEU A 149 -7.23 14.24 14.66
C LEU A 149 -7.64 12.83 15.12
N PHE A 150 -7.98 12.66 16.39
CA PHE A 150 -8.24 11.35 16.98
C PHE A 150 -9.70 10.91 16.95
N THR A 151 -10.66 11.83 16.85
CA THR A 151 -12.09 11.46 16.90
C THR A 151 -12.79 11.70 15.57
N ALA A 152 -12.80 12.95 15.09
CA ALA A 152 -13.57 13.31 13.90
C ALA A 152 -12.99 12.64 12.64
N LEU A 153 -11.68 12.74 12.42
CA LEU A 153 -11.03 12.16 11.25
C LEU A 153 -11.12 10.64 11.26
N GLN A 154 -10.81 9.98 12.39
CA GLN A 154 -10.92 8.52 12.51
C GLN A 154 -12.37 8.04 12.29
N GLY A 155 -13.36 8.74 12.84
CA GLY A 155 -14.77 8.43 12.65
C GLY A 155 -15.22 8.53 11.19
N GLN A 156 -14.67 9.49 10.43
CA GLN A 156 -14.98 9.64 9.00
C GLN A 156 -14.18 8.67 8.12
N PHE A 157 -12.95 8.31 8.52
CA PHE A 157 -12.05 7.48 7.71
C PHE A 157 -12.67 6.12 7.35
N GLY A 158 -13.47 5.51 8.23
CA GLY A 158 -14.16 4.25 7.91
C GLY A 158 -15.01 4.31 6.64
N SER A 159 -15.60 5.47 6.34
CA SER A 159 -16.37 5.69 5.09
C SER A 159 -15.44 5.91 3.89
N PHE A 160 -14.40 6.72 4.03
CA PHE A 160 -13.45 7.03 2.96
C PHE A 160 -12.57 5.83 2.59
N GLY A 161 -12.14 5.04 3.57
CA GLY A 161 -11.28 3.87 3.39
C GLY A 161 -11.90 2.79 2.50
N ARG A 162 -13.23 2.72 2.39
CA ARG A 162 -13.93 1.80 1.47
C ARG A 162 -13.59 2.07 0.01
N LEU A 163 -13.15 3.27 -0.34
CA LEU A 163 -12.68 3.59 -1.68
C LEU A 163 -11.50 2.71 -2.08
N LEU A 164 -10.63 2.29 -1.15
CA LEU A 164 -9.53 1.36 -1.45
C LEU A 164 -10.05 0.06 -2.06
N LEU A 165 -11.13 -0.50 -1.51
CA LEU A 165 -11.68 -1.77 -1.96
C LEU A 165 -12.19 -1.71 -3.41
N VAL A 166 -12.89 -0.63 -3.75
CA VAL A 166 -13.47 -0.45 -5.09
C VAL A 166 -12.40 -0.02 -6.09
N VAL A 167 -11.51 0.89 -5.71
CA VAL A 167 -10.39 1.35 -6.55
C VAL A 167 -9.47 0.19 -6.89
N ASP A 168 -9.17 -0.70 -5.95
CA ASP A 168 -8.27 -1.83 -6.17
C ASP A 168 -8.85 -2.84 -7.18
N ILE A 169 -10.17 -3.05 -7.17
CA ILE A 169 -10.85 -3.87 -8.19
C ILE A 169 -10.66 -3.26 -9.58
N VAL A 170 -10.98 -1.97 -9.74
CA VAL A 170 -10.87 -1.31 -11.06
C VAL A 170 -9.41 -1.21 -11.52
N LEU A 171 -8.47 -0.95 -10.60
CA LEU A 171 -7.05 -0.94 -10.92
C LEU A 171 -6.54 -2.33 -11.31
N SER A 172 -7.03 -3.40 -10.68
CA SER A 172 -6.73 -4.78 -11.09
C SER A 172 -7.15 -5.01 -12.54
N ASP A 173 -8.38 -4.65 -12.91
CA ASP A 173 -8.88 -4.81 -14.28
C ASP A 173 -8.10 -3.97 -15.30
N LEU A 174 -7.74 -2.73 -14.93
CA LEU A 174 -7.01 -1.82 -15.81
C LEU A 174 -5.53 -2.20 -15.99
N LEU A 175 -4.88 -2.72 -14.95
CA LEU A 175 -3.45 -3.00 -14.91
C LEU A 175 -3.09 -4.45 -15.25
N LEU A 176 -3.95 -5.41 -14.88
CA LEU A 176 -3.72 -6.85 -15.06
C LEU A 176 -4.61 -7.46 -16.14
N GLY A 177 -5.78 -6.86 -16.40
CA GLY A 177 -6.76 -7.32 -17.37
C GLY A 177 -7.82 -8.25 -16.77
N PHE A 178 -9.00 -8.27 -17.40
CA PHE A 178 -10.25 -8.95 -17.00
C PHE A 178 -10.20 -10.48 -16.75
N GLN A 179 -9.04 -11.13 -16.81
CA GLN A 179 -8.93 -12.60 -16.81
C GLN A 179 -8.12 -13.19 -15.65
N GLN A 180 -7.59 -12.38 -14.73
CA GLN A 180 -7.05 -12.96 -13.50
C GLN A 180 -8.19 -13.15 -12.50
N GLU A 181 -8.51 -14.42 -12.25
CA GLU A 181 -9.20 -14.81 -11.01
C GLU A 181 -8.50 -14.08 -9.85
N ALA A 182 -9.28 -13.54 -8.92
CA ALA A 182 -8.77 -12.87 -7.72
C ALA A 182 -7.92 -13.85 -6.91
N LYS A 183 -6.64 -13.96 -7.27
CA LYS A 183 -5.69 -14.80 -6.58
C LYS A 183 -5.39 -14.13 -5.24
N GLU A 184 -5.57 -14.91 -4.20
CA GLU A 184 -5.17 -14.52 -2.85
C GLU A 184 -4.17 -15.55 -2.35
N ILE A 185 -3.20 -15.09 -1.57
CA ILE A 185 -2.21 -15.98 -0.96
C ILE A 185 -1.99 -15.63 0.51
N LYS A 186 -1.94 -16.66 1.36
CA LYS A 186 -1.68 -16.48 2.78
C LYS A 186 -0.19 -16.21 3.04
N LEU A 187 0.08 -15.47 4.12
CA LEU A 187 1.44 -15.08 4.51
C LEU A 187 2.37 -16.27 4.77
N ASP A 188 1.86 -17.35 5.39
CA ASP A 188 2.62 -18.58 5.65
C ASP A 188 3.17 -19.21 4.36
N ARG A 189 2.35 -19.27 3.30
CA ARG A 189 2.78 -19.71 1.97
C ARG A 189 3.75 -18.75 1.30
N LEU A 190 3.53 -17.44 1.44
CA LEU A 190 4.46 -16.43 0.91
C LEU A 190 5.87 -16.59 1.50
N ILE A 191 5.97 -16.85 2.80
CA ILE A 191 7.23 -17.06 3.49
C ILE A 191 7.87 -18.38 3.03
N ALA A 192 7.10 -19.48 3.05
CA ALA A 192 7.61 -20.81 2.73
C ALA A 192 8.05 -20.96 1.26
N ASP A 193 7.26 -20.46 0.32
CA ASP A 193 7.39 -20.79 -1.09
C ASP A 193 7.95 -19.64 -1.95
N TYR A 194 7.84 -18.39 -1.48
CA TYR A 194 8.11 -17.19 -2.30
C TYR A 194 9.12 -16.23 -1.67
N GLN A 195 9.82 -16.62 -0.60
CA GLN A 195 10.86 -15.83 0.06
C GLN A 195 10.37 -14.47 0.59
N TYR A 196 9.08 -14.38 0.95
CA TYR A 196 8.59 -13.23 1.69
C TYR A 196 9.30 -13.15 3.05
N PRO A 197 9.74 -11.96 3.51
CA PRO A 197 10.44 -11.83 4.78
C PRO A 197 9.60 -12.35 5.96
N ASP A 198 10.12 -13.31 6.72
CA ASP A 198 9.43 -13.82 7.91
C ASP A 198 9.44 -12.74 9.01
N PRO A 199 8.27 -12.25 9.47
CA PRO A 199 8.20 -11.23 10.52
C PRO A 199 8.77 -11.71 11.88
N ASN A 200 8.86 -13.03 12.10
CA ASN A 200 9.41 -13.62 13.33
C ASN A 200 10.93 -13.82 13.26
N ASP A 201 11.55 -13.69 12.09
CA ASP A 201 13.00 -13.78 11.95
C ASP A 201 13.68 -12.50 12.46
N SER A 202 14.64 -12.67 13.37
CA SER A 202 15.45 -11.58 13.93
C SER A 202 16.17 -10.79 12.83
N ARG A 203 16.58 -11.45 11.75
CA ARG A 203 17.24 -10.80 10.61
C ARG A 203 16.29 -9.89 9.84
N THR A 204 15.03 -10.30 9.65
CA THR A 204 13.99 -9.48 9.02
C THR A 204 13.74 -8.23 9.85
N ARG A 205 13.59 -8.40 11.17
CA ARG A 205 13.39 -7.29 12.10
C ARG A 205 14.57 -6.32 12.07
N TRP A 206 15.80 -6.83 12.17
CA TRP A 206 17.00 -5.99 12.07
C TRP A 206 17.07 -5.23 10.74
N THR A 207 16.78 -5.90 9.63
CA THR A 207 16.69 -5.25 8.31
C THR A 207 15.63 -4.15 8.32
N TYR A 208 14.48 -4.36 8.94
CA TYR A 208 13.43 -3.34 8.95
C TYR A 208 13.76 -2.09 9.79
N TYR A 209 14.42 -2.26 10.95
CA TYR A 209 14.67 -1.18 11.92
C TYR A 209 16.06 -0.55 11.85
N SER A 210 17.00 -1.09 11.09
CA SER A 210 18.39 -0.61 11.09
C SER A 210 18.61 0.85 10.63
N ASP A 211 17.60 1.52 10.08
CA ASP A 211 17.65 2.96 9.73
C ASP A 211 17.08 3.87 10.84
N ASP A 212 16.47 3.31 11.90
CA ASP A 212 15.84 4.05 13.00
C ASP A 212 16.80 4.23 14.23
N GLU A 213 18.05 3.77 14.11
CA GLU A 213 19.17 3.98 15.07
C GLU A 213 20.15 5.07 14.57
#